data_AF-A0A413FHC0-F1
#
_entry.id   AF-A0A413FHC0-F1
#
_cell.length_a   1.000
_cell.length_b   1.000
_cell.length_c   1.000
_cell.angle_alpha   90.00
_cell.angle_beta   90.00
_cell.angle_gamma   90.00
#
_symmetry.space_group_name_H-M   'P 1'
#
loop_
_entity.id
_entity.type
_entity.pdbx_description
1 polymer ?
#
loop_
_entity_poly.entity_id
_entity_poly.type
_entity_poly.pdbx_seq_one_letter_code
_entity_poly.pdbx_strand_id
1 'polypeptide(L)'
;MRDNRKRPGARRGLVVLTACVLAGITPVTAFAAKRPDDNLSDVEAPRPDVNKDLSPEFAYSEDKWAALRDNVMEYGELADLIHEYNPVVRSNRESYNDMRSKTLNDVYQEAMDAAQDLWDQAGDSDDDSMRATLNMQGNTLAKSADDLFEDPEMQKISYDQAEAGLVSQAQQLMITYQQSGYTMENLQNTRSLLQAQYEAAVALMGTGSSTQVQVLNAQKSVQDQDAAILSTQKSIDSVHRTLCLMTGWSADAQPEIRAVPEPDLGRIDSINLEADQETALKNNYTIRYNEKKLGNLSASTQIEATKATIEDARNNVINGLKTQYNTILTTRDSLTTAQLQLQLAQVDLEKAAASLAVGSSTQLQYQSAENAFITAKNTVETTKLQLLLAMENYDWIVKGLVASK
;
A
#
# COMPACT_ATOMS: atom_id res chain seq x y z
N MET A 1 -21.82 -35.28 56.03
CA MET A 1 -20.50 -35.66 55.47
C MET A 1 -20.64 -35.61 53.95
N ARG A 2 -20.31 -34.47 53.33
CA ARG A 2 -20.20 -34.33 51.87
C ARG A 2 -18.83 -33.73 51.63
N ASP A 3 -17.99 -34.53 51.00
CA ASP A 3 -16.57 -34.27 50.87
C ASP A 3 -16.31 -33.38 49.65
N ASN A 4 -15.56 -32.32 49.91
CA ASN A 4 -15.13 -31.30 48.96
C ASN A 4 -14.04 -31.88 48.06
N ARG A 5 -14.31 -32.09 46.76
CA ARG A 5 -13.25 -32.15 45.76
C ARG A 5 -13.28 -30.87 44.92
N LYS A 6 -12.43 -29.93 45.32
CA LYS A 6 -12.04 -28.77 44.52
C LYS A 6 -11.54 -29.26 43.16
N ARG A 7 -12.24 -28.90 42.08
CA ARG A 7 -11.70 -28.96 40.72
C ARG A 7 -10.60 -27.88 40.59
N PRO A 8 -9.42 -28.19 40.05
CA PRO A 8 -8.38 -27.18 39.81
C PRO A 8 -8.88 -26.19 38.76
N GLY A 9 -8.50 -24.92 38.94
CA GLY A 9 -9.10 -23.77 38.28
C GLY A 9 -9.13 -23.85 36.77
N ALA A 10 -10.28 -23.46 36.22
CA ALA A 10 -10.46 -23.12 34.82
C ALA A 10 -9.38 -22.11 34.42
N ARG A 11 -8.38 -22.57 33.68
CA ARG A 11 -7.55 -21.68 32.86
C ARG A 11 -8.52 -21.11 31.84
N ARG A 12 -8.84 -19.82 31.95
CA ARG A 12 -9.43 -19.05 30.87
C ARG A 12 -8.39 -18.97 29.75
N GLY A 13 -8.23 -20.05 29.00
CA GLY A 13 -7.58 -20.04 27.70
C GLY A 13 -8.55 -19.35 26.76
N LEU A 14 -8.22 -18.12 26.36
CA LEU A 14 -8.87 -17.47 25.24
C LEU A 14 -8.52 -18.31 24.01
N VAL A 15 -9.39 -19.24 23.62
CA VAL A 15 -9.26 -19.98 22.35
C VAL A 15 -9.58 -18.97 21.26
N VAL A 16 -8.54 -18.27 20.79
CA VAL A 16 -8.60 -17.50 19.56
C VAL A 16 -8.58 -18.53 18.43
N LEU A 17 -9.76 -19.02 18.06
CA LEU A 17 -9.96 -19.57 16.73
C LEU A 17 -9.79 -18.41 15.77
N THR A 18 -8.58 -18.27 15.25
CA THR A 18 -8.26 -17.33 14.20
C THR A 18 -9.06 -17.74 12.97
N ALA A 19 -10.28 -17.23 12.88
CA ALA A 19 -11.03 -17.22 11.65
C ALA A 19 -10.18 -16.44 10.65
N CYS A 20 -9.53 -17.15 9.72
CA CYS A 20 -8.91 -16.58 8.54
C CYS A 20 -10.00 -15.92 7.69
N VAL A 21 -10.45 -14.74 8.11
CA VAL A 21 -11.01 -13.76 7.22
C VAL A 21 -9.83 -13.32 6.38
N LEU A 22 -9.74 -13.86 5.16
CA LEU A 22 -9.05 -13.20 4.06
C LEU A 22 -9.65 -11.79 3.97
N ALA A 23 -9.06 -10.86 4.72
CA ALA A 23 -9.38 -9.46 4.64
C ALA A 23 -8.91 -9.02 3.26
N GLY A 24 -9.82 -9.08 2.30
CA GLY A 24 -9.74 -8.29 1.09
C GLY A 24 -9.43 -6.88 1.52
N ILE A 25 -8.25 -6.42 1.13
CA ILE A 25 -7.73 -5.09 1.42
C ILE A 25 -8.71 -4.11 0.78
N THR A 26 -9.64 -3.62 1.58
CA THR A 26 -10.50 -2.48 1.23
C THR A 26 -9.94 -1.29 1.97
N PRO A 27 -9.90 -0.10 1.34
CA PRO A 27 -9.37 1.10 1.98
C PRO A 27 -10.25 1.43 3.19
N VAL A 28 -9.68 1.29 4.39
CA VAL A 28 -10.35 1.66 5.64
C VAL A 28 -10.53 3.18 5.63
N THR A 29 -11.78 3.61 5.43
CA THR A 29 -12.18 5.00 5.58
C THR A 29 -12.45 5.29 7.06
N ALA A 30 -11.88 6.41 7.52
CA ALA A 30 -12.30 7.26 8.64
C ALA A 30 -12.10 6.75 10.09
N PHE A 31 -11.14 7.38 10.77
CA PHE A 31 -11.38 7.95 12.10
C PHE A 31 -11.13 9.46 12.08
N ALA A 32 -12.16 10.20 12.48
CA ALA A 32 -12.16 11.65 12.60
C ALA A 32 -11.29 12.08 13.79
N ALA A 33 -10.25 12.87 13.52
CA ALA A 33 -9.51 13.62 14.53
C ALA A 33 -9.77 15.12 14.31
N LYS A 34 -10.06 15.81 15.41
CA LYS A 34 -10.39 17.23 15.50
C LYS A 34 -9.12 18.05 15.25
N ARG A 35 -9.19 19.10 14.42
CA ARG A 35 -8.08 20.03 14.12
C ARG A 35 -7.76 20.94 15.33
N PRO A 36 -6.53 21.49 15.41
CA PRO A 36 -5.79 21.72 16.67
C PRO A 36 -5.94 23.14 17.24
N ASP A 37 -5.57 23.31 18.51
CA ASP A 37 -5.31 24.60 19.16
C ASP A 37 -3.88 25.05 18.82
N ASP A 38 -3.75 26.25 18.27
CA ASP A 38 -2.48 26.88 17.90
C ASP A 38 -1.68 27.25 19.15
N ASN A 39 -0.60 26.52 19.42
CA ASN A 39 0.52 27.05 20.19
C ASN A 39 1.84 26.41 19.75
N LEU A 40 2.53 27.11 18.85
CA LEU A 40 3.88 26.79 18.37
C LEU A 40 4.88 26.87 19.52
N SER A 41 5.23 25.70 20.05
CA SER A 41 6.59 25.42 20.50
C SER A 41 7.19 24.44 19.49
N ASP A 42 8.49 24.50 19.24
CA ASP A 42 9.21 23.57 18.37
C ASP A 42 9.13 22.14 18.95
N VAL A 43 7.98 21.50 18.81
CA VAL A 43 7.76 20.10 19.14
C VAL A 43 8.25 19.33 17.93
N GLU A 44 9.43 18.73 18.06
CA GLU A 44 9.92 17.72 17.14
C GLU A 44 8.76 16.73 16.85
N ALA A 45 8.41 16.59 15.57
CA ALA A 45 7.26 15.78 15.16
C ALA A 45 7.41 14.36 15.75
N PRO A 46 6.32 13.75 16.25
CA PRO A 46 6.41 12.49 16.97
C PRO A 46 7.00 11.40 16.06
N ARG A 47 8.18 10.92 16.45
CA ARG A 47 8.89 9.77 15.87
C ARG A 47 8.00 8.51 15.92
N PRO A 48 8.28 7.46 15.14
CA PRO A 48 7.55 6.20 15.23
C PRO A 48 7.41 5.74 16.69
N ASP A 49 6.18 5.40 17.11
CA ASP A 49 5.88 5.10 18.52
C ASP A 49 6.65 3.86 19.00
N VAL A 50 7.60 4.08 19.92
CA VAL A 50 8.49 3.06 20.47
C VAL A 50 7.74 2.27 21.55
N ASN A 51 6.97 1.26 21.14
CA ASN A 51 6.32 0.33 22.06
C ASN A 51 7.12 -0.98 22.24
N LYS A 52 6.82 -1.70 23.33
CA LYS A 52 7.59 -2.82 23.93
C LYS A 52 7.76 -4.09 23.07
N ASP A 53 7.22 -4.13 21.85
CA ASP A 53 7.20 -5.32 20.99
C ASP A 53 8.04 -5.15 19.71
N LEU A 54 8.98 -4.18 19.71
CA LEU A 54 9.99 -4.02 18.67
C LEU A 54 10.99 -5.18 18.69
N SER A 55 11.63 -5.42 17.54
CA SER A 55 12.76 -6.35 17.48
C SER A 55 13.84 -5.98 18.50
N PRO A 56 14.56 -6.97 19.06
CA PRO A 56 15.65 -6.70 19.99
C PRO A 56 16.71 -5.76 19.37
N GLU A 57 17.45 -5.03 20.21
CA GLU A 57 18.46 -4.07 19.73
C GLU A 57 19.52 -4.71 18.81
N PHE A 58 19.80 -6.01 18.97
CA PHE A 58 20.75 -6.74 18.11
C PHE A 58 20.19 -7.15 16.73
N ALA A 59 18.89 -6.97 16.47
CA ALA A 59 18.28 -7.34 15.19
C ALA A 59 18.82 -6.49 14.02
N TYR A 60 19.25 -5.26 14.32
CA TYR A 60 19.87 -4.34 13.37
C TYR A 60 21.13 -3.70 13.99
N SER A 61 21.95 -3.08 13.15
CA SER A 61 23.05 -2.24 13.66
C SER A 61 22.50 -1.00 14.37
N GLU A 62 23.28 -0.40 15.26
CA GLU A 62 22.93 0.84 15.95
C GLU A 62 22.60 1.96 14.94
N ASP A 63 23.40 2.10 13.88
CA ASP A 63 23.16 3.07 12.81
C ASP A 63 21.83 2.84 12.09
N LYS A 64 21.45 1.57 11.86
CA LYS A 64 20.19 1.24 11.21
C LYS A 64 18.99 1.51 12.13
N TRP A 65 19.13 1.24 13.43
CA TRP A 65 18.11 1.65 14.40
C TRP A 65 17.98 3.17 14.51
N ALA A 66 19.10 3.90 14.41
CA ALA A 66 19.07 5.36 14.43
C ALA A 66 18.32 5.91 13.21
N ALA A 67 18.54 5.34 12.02
CA ALA A 67 17.80 5.68 10.80
C ALA A 67 16.29 5.39 10.96
N LEU A 68 15.91 4.17 11.35
CA LEU A 68 14.48 3.80 11.51
C LEU A 68 13.72 4.61 12.58
N ARG A 69 14.44 5.31 13.45
CA ARG A 69 13.89 6.11 14.56
C ARG A 69 14.07 7.61 14.36
N ASP A 70 14.64 8.03 13.25
CA ASP A 70 14.73 9.45 12.94
C ASP A 70 13.36 9.96 12.42
N ASN A 71 13.32 11.22 11.99
CA ASN A 71 12.11 11.82 11.41
C ASN A 71 12.27 11.99 9.89
N VAL A 72 12.94 11.03 9.25
CA VAL A 72 13.18 10.94 7.82
C VAL A 72 12.58 9.63 7.33
N MET A 73 11.92 9.66 6.18
CA MET A 73 11.38 8.46 5.55
C MET A 73 12.07 8.25 4.22
N GLU A 74 12.88 7.20 4.14
CA GLU A 74 13.58 6.77 2.94
C GLU A 74 12.86 5.61 2.24
N TYR A 75 12.93 5.60 0.91
CA TYR A 75 12.26 4.56 0.13
C TYR A 75 12.83 3.16 0.40
N GLY A 76 14.15 3.08 0.64
CA GLY A 76 14.85 1.81 0.86
C GLY A 76 14.57 1.15 2.21
N GLU A 77 14.10 1.90 3.21
CA GLU A 77 13.82 1.39 4.56
C GLU A 77 12.34 1.05 4.78
N LEU A 78 11.46 1.31 3.81
CA LEU A 78 10.02 1.04 3.95
C LEU A 78 9.73 -0.39 4.42
N ALA A 79 10.50 -1.38 3.95
CA ALA A 79 10.36 -2.76 4.40
C ALA A 79 10.63 -2.92 5.90
N ASP A 80 11.70 -2.30 6.39
CA ASP A 80 12.07 -2.35 7.81
C ASP A 80 11.10 -1.53 8.69
N LEU A 81 10.62 -0.38 8.21
CA LEU A 81 9.59 0.42 8.89
C LEU A 81 8.28 -0.36 9.03
N ILE A 82 7.85 -1.04 7.95
CA ILE A 82 6.68 -1.93 8.00
C ILE A 82 6.93 -3.09 8.96
N HIS A 83 8.11 -3.72 8.90
CA HIS A 83 8.45 -4.84 9.76
C HIS A 83 8.37 -4.45 11.24
N GLU A 84 8.93 -3.31 11.62
CA GLU A 84 9.06 -2.92 13.02
C GLU A 84 7.81 -2.22 13.57
N TYR A 85 7.16 -1.37 12.78
CA TYR A 85 6.15 -0.46 13.31
C TYR A 85 4.72 -0.73 12.82
N ASN A 86 4.53 -1.51 11.74
CA ASN A 86 3.18 -1.75 11.27
C ASN A 86 2.39 -2.63 12.28
N PRO A 87 1.21 -2.19 12.72
CA PRO A 87 0.46 -2.90 13.76
C PRO A 87 0.00 -4.30 13.33
N VAL A 88 -0.30 -4.50 12.04
CA VAL A 88 -0.69 -5.82 11.52
C VAL A 88 0.49 -6.77 11.56
N VAL A 89 1.68 -6.31 11.13
CA VAL A 89 2.90 -7.15 11.12
C VAL A 89 3.31 -7.52 12.55
N ARG A 90 3.25 -6.57 13.48
CA ARG A 90 3.51 -6.84 14.90
C ARG A 90 2.54 -7.86 15.48
N SER A 91 1.24 -7.67 15.26
CA SER A 91 0.21 -8.62 15.71
C SER A 91 0.41 -10.02 15.12
N ASN A 92 0.79 -10.12 13.84
CA ASN A 92 1.10 -11.38 13.19
C ASN A 92 2.33 -12.06 13.80
N ARG A 93 3.38 -11.30 14.10
CA ARG A 93 4.61 -11.81 14.73
C ARG A 93 4.36 -12.34 16.13
N GLU A 94 3.59 -11.61 16.93
CA GLU A 94 3.16 -12.06 18.26
C GLU A 94 2.37 -13.37 18.17
N SER A 95 1.37 -13.42 17.28
CA SER A 95 0.56 -14.62 17.04
C SER A 95 1.42 -15.81 16.60
N TYR A 96 2.38 -15.58 15.71
CA TYR A 96 3.30 -16.63 15.26
C TYR A 96 4.22 -17.11 16.38
N ASN A 97 4.74 -16.22 17.22
CA ASN A 97 5.62 -16.59 18.33
C ASN A 97 4.92 -17.50 19.35
N ASP A 98 3.63 -17.31 19.58
CA ASP A 98 2.81 -18.16 20.46
C ASP A 98 2.50 -19.53 19.84
N MET A 99 2.44 -19.62 18.51
CA MET A 99 2.05 -20.85 17.81
C MET A 99 3.24 -21.66 17.25
N ARG A 100 4.42 -21.06 17.03
CA ARG A 100 5.55 -21.72 16.36
C ARG A 100 6.07 -23.01 17.02
N SER A 101 5.79 -23.20 18.32
CA SER A 101 6.15 -24.41 19.06
C SER A 101 5.05 -25.48 19.05
N LYS A 102 3.87 -25.16 18.51
CA LYS A 102 2.73 -26.07 18.42
C LYS A 102 2.84 -26.92 17.15
N THR A 103 2.35 -28.14 17.22
CA THR A 103 2.15 -29.02 16.07
C THR A 103 0.70 -28.96 15.59
N LEU A 104 0.43 -29.48 14.40
CA LEU A 104 -0.94 -29.61 13.88
C LEU A 104 -1.84 -30.38 14.88
N ASN A 105 -1.29 -31.40 15.52
CA ASN A 105 -1.99 -32.16 16.56
C ASN A 105 -2.29 -31.32 17.81
N ASP A 106 -1.40 -30.41 18.20
CA ASP A 106 -1.64 -29.54 19.36
C ASP A 106 -2.76 -28.54 19.06
N VAL A 107 -2.78 -27.97 17.85
CA VAL A 107 -3.86 -27.06 17.42
C VAL A 107 -5.19 -27.81 17.28
N TYR A 108 -5.14 -29.03 16.74
CA TYR A 108 -6.30 -29.92 16.69
C TYR A 108 -6.85 -30.22 18.10
N GLN A 109 -5.98 -30.60 19.03
CA GLN A 109 -6.36 -30.90 20.41
C GLN A 109 -6.97 -29.70 21.12
N GLU A 110 -6.39 -28.51 20.98
CA GLU A 110 -6.95 -27.28 21.54
C GLU A 110 -8.35 -26.97 20.99
N ALA A 111 -8.57 -27.15 19.68
CA ALA A 111 -9.88 -26.95 19.06
C ALA A 111 -10.90 -28.00 19.53
N MET A 112 -10.49 -29.26 19.70
CA MET A 112 -11.35 -30.33 20.21
C MET A 112 -11.66 -30.17 21.70
N ASP A 113 -10.70 -29.74 22.51
CA ASP A 113 -10.91 -29.42 23.93
C ASP A 113 -11.91 -28.25 24.07
N ALA A 114 -11.81 -27.24 23.21
CA ALA A 114 -12.76 -26.13 23.18
C ALA A 114 -14.18 -26.55 22.72
N ALA A 115 -14.27 -27.46 21.76
CA ALA A 115 -15.55 -28.06 21.36
C ALA A 115 -16.15 -28.87 22.53
N GLN A 116 -15.33 -29.62 23.26
CA GLN A 116 -15.72 -30.38 24.43
C GLN A 116 -16.24 -29.46 25.54
N ASP A 117 -15.57 -28.35 25.82
CA ASP A 117 -16.03 -27.35 26.79
C ASP A 117 -17.40 -26.76 26.42
N LEU A 118 -17.69 -26.56 25.13
CA LEU A 118 -19.00 -26.10 24.64
C LEU A 118 -20.07 -27.19 24.82
N TRP A 119 -19.75 -28.45 24.56
CA TRP A 119 -20.66 -29.58 24.78
C TRP A 119 -20.93 -29.81 26.27
N ASP A 120 -19.92 -29.69 27.13
CA ASP A 120 -20.07 -29.80 28.58
C ASP A 120 -20.96 -28.66 29.12
N GLN A 121 -20.76 -27.41 28.67
CA GLN A 121 -21.66 -26.29 28.97
C GLN A 121 -23.09 -26.49 28.45
N ALA A 122 -23.25 -27.12 27.28
CA ALA A 122 -24.55 -27.49 26.75
C ALA A 122 -25.21 -28.64 27.55
N GLY A 123 -24.42 -29.51 28.17
CA GLY A 123 -24.90 -30.55 29.08
C GLY A 123 -25.39 -29.99 30.42
N ASP A 124 -24.75 -28.93 30.90
CA ASP A 124 -25.04 -28.27 32.18
C ASP A 124 -26.11 -27.16 32.09
N SER A 125 -26.52 -26.75 30.88
CA SER A 125 -27.54 -25.71 30.67
C SER A 125 -28.96 -26.28 30.78
N ASP A 126 -29.83 -25.64 31.56
CA ASP A 126 -31.26 -25.99 31.70
C ASP A 126 -32.16 -25.35 30.61
N ASP A 127 -31.63 -24.41 29.80
CA ASP A 127 -32.35 -23.75 28.69
C ASP A 127 -32.08 -24.46 27.35
N ASP A 128 -33.11 -25.09 26.77
CA ASP A 128 -33.05 -25.82 25.50
C ASP A 128 -32.54 -24.98 24.32
N SER A 129 -32.83 -23.68 24.28
CA SER A 129 -32.36 -22.78 23.23
C SER A 129 -30.84 -22.54 23.34
N MET A 130 -30.36 -22.35 24.57
CA MET A 130 -28.94 -22.19 24.84
C MET A 130 -28.16 -23.48 24.57
N ARG A 131 -28.71 -24.63 25.00
CA ARG A 131 -28.14 -25.96 24.73
C ARG A 131 -28.00 -26.23 23.23
N ALA A 132 -29.03 -25.94 22.44
CA ALA A 132 -28.98 -26.12 20.99
C ALA A 132 -27.92 -25.23 20.35
N THR A 133 -27.81 -23.98 20.81
CA THR A 133 -26.81 -23.01 20.32
C THR A 133 -25.38 -23.47 20.64
N LEU A 134 -25.11 -23.87 21.88
CA LEU A 134 -23.79 -24.35 22.31
C LEU A 134 -23.40 -25.66 21.62
N ASN A 135 -24.34 -26.60 21.46
CA ASN A 135 -24.09 -27.83 20.68
C ASN A 135 -23.79 -27.53 19.21
N MET A 136 -24.48 -26.56 18.60
CA MET A 136 -24.19 -26.13 17.23
C MET A 136 -22.77 -25.54 17.15
N GLN A 137 -22.39 -24.66 18.08
CA GLN A 137 -21.05 -24.08 18.12
C GLN A 137 -19.97 -25.16 18.34
N GLY A 138 -20.17 -26.08 19.28
CA GLY A 138 -19.25 -27.20 19.52
C GLY A 138 -19.11 -28.11 18.31
N ASN A 139 -20.22 -28.44 17.63
CA ASN A 139 -20.18 -29.24 16.39
C ASN A 139 -19.48 -28.52 15.23
N THR A 140 -19.73 -27.21 15.07
CA THR A 140 -19.02 -26.40 14.07
C THR A 140 -17.53 -26.36 14.37
N LEU A 141 -17.16 -26.23 15.65
CA LEU A 141 -15.78 -26.18 16.09
C LEU A 141 -15.07 -27.53 15.88
N ALA A 142 -15.66 -28.64 16.32
CA ALA A 142 -15.11 -29.98 16.10
C ALA A 142 -14.95 -30.28 14.61
N LYS A 143 -15.93 -29.88 13.78
CA LYS A 143 -15.81 -30.01 12.32
C LYS A 143 -14.66 -29.15 11.76
N SER A 144 -14.50 -27.92 12.25
CA SER A 144 -13.38 -27.07 11.85
C SER A 144 -12.02 -27.59 12.33
N ALA A 145 -11.99 -28.33 13.44
CA ALA A 145 -10.81 -29.04 13.91
C ALA A 145 -10.46 -30.22 13.00
N ASP A 146 -11.45 -31.00 12.55
CA ASP A 146 -11.21 -32.07 11.57
C ASP A 146 -10.77 -31.54 10.20
N ASP A 147 -11.18 -30.32 9.84
CA ASP A 147 -10.74 -29.60 8.64
C ASP A 147 -9.44 -28.78 8.88
N LEU A 148 -8.76 -28.95 10.01
CA LEU A 148 -7.60 -28.15 10.40
C LEU A 148 -6.34 -28.67 9.70
N PHE A 149 -6.01 -28.04 8.58
CA PHE A 149 -4.82 -28.31 7.76
C PHE A 149 -3.72 -27.25 7.95
N GLU A 150 -4.01 -26.16 8.65
CA GLU A 150 -3.07 -25.05 8.83
C GLU A 150 -2.06 -25.35 9.94
N ASP A 151 -0.82 -25.62 9.52
CA ASP A 151 0.32 -25.72 10.43
C ASP A 151 1.01 -24.36 10.64
N PRO A 152 1.94 -24.24 11.59
CA PRO A 152 2.67 -22.98 11.80
C PRO A 152 3.44 -22.48 10.57
N GLU A 153 3.92 -23.34 9.70
CA GLU A 153 4.61 -22.92 8.48
C GLU A 153 3.64 -22.27 7.48
N MET A 154 2.44 -22.83 7.33
CA MET A 154 1.38 -22.25 6.52
C MET A 154 0.95 -20.88 7.04
N GLN A 155 0.79 -20.72 8.36
CA GLN A 155 0.48 -19.40 8.94
C GLN A 155 1.63 -18.41 8.73
N LYS A 156 2.88 -18.84 8.87
CA LYS A 156 4.04 -18.00 8.56
C LYS A 156 4.01 -17.53 7.10
N ILE A 157 3.72 -18.42 6.15
CA ILE A 157 3.62 -18.05 4.73
C ILE A 157 2.55 -16.96 4.52
N SER A 158 1.39 -17.08 5.18
CA SER A 158 0.33 -16.08 5.12
C SER A 158 0.75 -14.74 5.73
N TYR A 159 1.49 -14.75 6.85
CA TYR A 159 2.00 -13.52 7.48
C TYR A 159 3.10 -12.85 6.66
N ASP A 160 4.05 -13.63 6.14
CA ASP A 160 5.10 -13.14 5.24
C ASP A 160 4.47 -12.53 3.97
N GLN A 161 3.40 -13.13 3.44
CA GLN A 161 2.64 -12.58 2.31
C GLN A 161 1.96 -11.24 2.66
N ALA A 162 1.33 -11.16 3.83
CA ALA A 162 0.68 -9.94 4.29
C ALA A 162 1.69 -8.81 4.49
N GLU A 163 2.83 -9.10 5.10
CA GLU A 163 3.93 -8.15 5.28
C GLU A 163 4.47 -7.68 3.93
N ALA A 164 4.81 -8.58 3.02
CA ALA A 164 5.26 -8.23 1.68
C ALA A 164 4.25 -7.34 0.93
N GLY A 165 2.95 -7.63 1.06
CA GLY A 165 1.89 -6.79 0.50
C GLY A 165 1.85 -5.39 1.10
N LEU A 166 2.07 -5.25 2.41
CA LEU A 166 2.14 -3.94 3.09
C LEU A 166 3.37 -3.14 2.64
N VAL A 167 4.52 -3.80 2.43
CA VAL A 167 5.73 -3.14 1.89
C VAL A 167 5.48 -2.63 0.48
N SER A 168 4.95 -3.48 -0.41
CA SER A 168 4.61 -3.09 -1.77
C SER A 168 3.63 -1.91 -1.80
N GLN A 169 2.63 -1.94 -0.93
CA GLN A 169 1.66 -0.85 -0.78
C GLN A 169 2.30 0.44 -0.27
N ALA A 170 3.24 0.38 0.67
CA ALA A 170 3.96 1.55 1.17
C ALA A 170 4.83 2.19 0.07
N GLN A 171 5.54 1.38 -0.71
CA GLN A 171 6.31 1.84 -1.88
C GLN A 171 5.40 2.56 -2.89
N GLN A 172 4.26 1.95 -3.22
CA GLN A 172 3.26 2.55 -4.09
C GLN A 172 2.75 3.90 -3.57
N LEU A 173 2.47 4.00 -2.25
CA LEU A 173 2.01 5.24 -1.63
C LEU A 173 3.07 6.34 -1.69
N MET A 174 4.34 6.01 -1.43
CA MET A 174 5.44 6.97 -1.52
C MET A 174 5.66 7.47 -2.96
N ILE A 175 5.58 6.58 -3.95
CA ILE A 175 5.59 6.93 -5.37
C ILE A 175 4.42 7.86 -5.71
N THR A 176 3.20 7.52 -5.28
CA THR A 176 2.00 8.35 -5.51
C THR A 176 2.10 9.71 -4.82
N TYR A 177 2.69 9.78 -3.64
CA TYR A 177 2.93 11.03 -2.92
C TYR A 177 3.83 11.97 -3.75
N GLN A 178 4.98 11.48 -4.21
CA GLN A 178 5.89 12.27 -5.05
C GLN A 178 5.24 12.67 -6.39
N GLN A 179 4.52 11.74 -7.05
CA GLN A 179 3.78 12.03 -8.28
C GLN A 179 2.73 13.14 -8.09
N SER A 180 2.07 13.16 -6.93
CA SER A 180 1.07 14.17 -6.61
C SER A 180 1.69 15.56 -6.44
N GLY A 181 2.97 15.64 -6.02
CA GLY A 181 3.75 16.88 -6.01
C GLY A 181 3.89 17.51 -7.40
N TYR A 182 4.30 16.72 -8.41
CA TYR A 182 4.37 17.19 -9.79
C TYR A 182 3.00 17.58 -10.36
N THR A 183 1.95 16.84 -9.97
CA THR A 183 0.57 17.17 -10.34
C THR A 183 0.17 18.52 -9.74
N MET A 184 0.47 18.77 -8.46
CA MET A 184 0.19 20.03 -7.79
C MET A 184 0.93 21.20 -8.47
N GLU A 185 2.21 21.02 -8.81
CA GLU A 185 2.98 22.04 -9.52
C GLU A 185 2.35 22.38 -10.89
N ASN A 186 1.93 21.39 -11.66
CA ASN A 186 1.24 21.62 -12.94
C ASN A 186 -0.08 22.40 -12.76
N LEU A 187 -0.87 22.06 -11.73
CA LEU A 187 -2.12 22.74 -11.43
C LEU A 187 -1.87 24.20 -11.01
N GLN A 188 -0.84 24.46 -10.20
CA GLN A 188 -0.48 25.81 -9.76
C GLN A 188 0.04 26.68 -10.91
N ASN A 189 0.89 26.13 -11.77
CA ASN A 189 1.37 26.85 -12.97
C ASN A 189 0.23 27.16 -13.94
N THR A 190 -0.67 26.19 -14.16
CA THR A 190 -1.85 26.38 -15.01
C THR A 190 -2.78 27.45 -14.42
N ARG A 191 -2.96 27.48 -13.09
CA ARG A 191 -3.72 28.52 -12.40
C ARG A 191 -3.14 29.91 -12.66
N SER A 192 -1.82 30.05 -12.58
CA SER A 192 -1.11 31.31 -12.85
C SER A 192 -1.40 31.81 -14.27
N LEU A 193 -1.33 30.92 -15.26
CA LEU A 193 -1.67 31.23 -16.65
C LEU A 193 -3.14 31.64 -16.81
N LEU A 194 -4.08 30.89 -16.21
CA LEU A 194 -5.52 31.20 -16.28
C LEU A 194 -5.85 32.54 -15.63
N GLN A 195 -5.15 32.88 -14.53
CA GLN A 195 -5.28 34.18 -13.88
C GLN A 195 -4.84 35.32 -14.80
N ALA A 196 -3.69 35.18 -15.47
CA ALA A 196 -3.21 36.15 -16.44
C ALA A 196 -4.18 36.29 -17.64
N GLN A 197 -4.79 35.20 -18.09
CA GLN A 197 -5.82 35.22 -19.15
C GLN A 197 -7.08 35.96 -18.71
N TYR A 198 -7.52 35.76 -17.47
CA TYR A 198 -8.65 36.49 -16.89
C TYR A 198 -8.39 37.99 -16.82
N GLU A 199 -7.23 38.40 -16.33
CA GLU A 199 -6.83 39.82 -16.25
C GLU A 199 -6.77 40.47 -17.64
N ALA A 200 -6.23 39.76 -18.63
CA ALA A 200 -6.22 40.22 -20.01
C ALA A 200 -7.66 40.38 -20.57
N ALA A 201 -8.56 39.44 -20.28
CA ALA A 201 -9.96 39.52 -20.71
C ALA A 201 -10.69 40.71 -20.09
N VAL A 202 -10.42 41.02 -18.81
CA VAL A 202 -10.96 42.20 -18.11
C VAL A 202 -10.44 43.49 -18.74
N ALA A 203 -9.12 43.58 -19.01
CA ALA A 203 -8.52 44.75 -19.65
C ALA A 203 -9.14 45.02 -21.04
N LEU A 204 -9.30 43.97 -21.85
CA LEU A 204 -9.92 44.06 -23.17
C LEU A 204 -11.41 44.45 -23.10
N MET A 205 -12.12 44.07 -22.03
CA MET A 205 -13.50 44.50 -21.82
C MET A 205 -13.55 46.01 -21.55
N GLY A 206 -12.60 46.55 -20.78
CA GLY A 206 -12.45 47.98 -20.54
C GLY A 206 -12.18 48.80 -21.80
N THR A 207 -11.56 48.20 -22.83
CA THR A 207 -11.36 48.83 -24.15
C THR A 207 -12.48 48.54 -25.15
N GLY A 208 -13.54 47.83 -24.75
CA GLY A 208 -14.65 47.43 -25.62
C GLY A 208 -14.32 46.31 -26.61
N SER A 209 -13.17 45.64 -26.44
CA SER A 209 -12.66 44.57 -27.32
C SER A 209 -12.94 43.15 -26.80
N SER A 210 -13.63 43.02 -25.66
CA SER A 210 -14.06 41.75 -25.06
C SER A 210 -15.48 41.85 -24.54
N THR A 211 -16.12 40.71 -24.32
CA THR A 211 -17.49 40.60 -23.82
C THR A 211 -17.53 40.18 -22.35
N GLN A 212 -18.62 40.52 -21.65
CA GLN A 212 -18.85 40.05 -20.29
C GLN A 212 -18.84 38.51 -20.19
N VAL A 213 -19.32 37.81 -21.22
CA VAL A 213 -19.31 36.34 -21.28
C VAL A 213 -17.88 35.80 -21.28
N GLN A 214 -16.95 36.42 -22.03
CA GLN A 214 -15.56 36.00 -22.06
C GLN A 214 -14.87 36.19 -20.70
N VAL A 215 -15.15 37.31 -20.02
CA VAL A 215 -14.64 37.56 -18.67
C VAL A 215 -15.17 36.52 -17.67
N LEU A 216 -16.48 36.21 -17.73
CA LEU A 216 -17.09 35.19 -16.86
C LEU A 216 -16.54 33.78 -17.13
N ASN A 217 -16.29 33.42 -18.38
CA ASN A 217 -15.70 32.13 -18.73
C ASN A 217 -14.25 31.99 -18.24
N ALA A 218 -13.45 33.06 -18.36
CA ALA A 218 -12.08 33.09 -17.84
C ALA A 218 -12.08 33.00 -16.30
N GLN A 219 -12.98 33.72 -15.64
CA GLN A 219 -13.16 33.63 -14.18
C GLN A 219 -13.55 32.21 -13.74
N LYS A 220 -14.49 31.59 -14.44
CA LYS A 220 -14.91 30.21 -14.18
C LYS A 220 -13.74 29.23 -14.30
N SER A 221 -12.87 29.41 -15.31
CA SER A 221 -11.70 28.54 -15.50
C SER A 221 -10.72 28.64 -14.32
N VAL A 222 -10.49 29.84 -13.78
CA VAL A 222 -9.69 30.02 -12.55
C VAL A 222 -10.35 29.31 -11.36
N GLN A 223 -11.66 29.44 -11.19
CA GLN A 223 -12.39 28.80 -10.09
C GLN A 223 -12.39 27.26 -10.19
N ASP A 224 -12.58 26.71 -11.38
CA ASP A 224 -12.53 25.27 -11.63
C ASP A 224 -11.09 24.74 -11.33
N GLN A 225 -10.06 25.52 -11.68
CA GLN A 225 -8.67 25.21 -11.35
C GLN A 225 -8.36 25.27 -9.84
N ASP A 226 -8.90 26.26 -9.12
CA ASP A 226 -8.79 26.35 -7.66
C ASP A 226 -9.44 25.17 -6.95
N ALA A 227 -10.59 24.71 -7.46
CA ALA A 227 -11.26 23.52 -6.95
C ALA A 227 -10.41 22.25 -7.19
N ALA A 228 -9.77 22.13 -8.35
CA ALA A 228 -8.86 21.03 -8.64
C ALA A 228 -7.64 21.02 -7.70
N ILE A 229 -7.02 22.17 -7.43
CA ILE A 229 -5.93 22.32 -6.47
C ILE A 229 -6.36 21.84 -5.07
N LEU A 230 -7.51 22.31 -4.58
CA LEU A 230 -8.01 21.90 -3.26
C LEU A 230 -8.30 20.39 -3.19
N SER A 231 -8.83 19.80 -4.26
CA SER A 231 -9.08 18.37 -4.35
C SER A 231 -7.78 17.56 -4.31
N THR A 232 -6.78 17.96 -5.10
CA THR A 232 -5.46 17.32 -5.12
C THR A 232 -4.75 17.44 -3.78
N GLN A 233 -4.83 18.60 -3.11
CA GLN A 233 -4.24 18.76 -1.77
C GLN A 233 -4.84 17.76 -0.78
N LYS A 234 -6.17 17.60 -0.75
CA LYS A 234 -6.82 16.61 0.12
C LYS A 234 -6.38 15.18 -0.19
N SER A 235 -6.16 14.87 -1.46
CA SER A 235 -5.63 13.56 -1.88
C SER A 235 -4.19 13.36 -1.39
N ILE A 236 -3.34 14.37 -1.52
CA ILE A 236 -1.95 14.36 -0.99
C ILE A 236 -1.98 14.12 0.52
N ASP A 237 -2.78 14.88 1.27
CA ASP A 237 -2.91 14.73 2.72
C ASP A 237 -3.35 13.31 3.10
N SER A 238 -4.26 12.71 2.32
CA SER A 238 -4.75 11.34 2.55
C SER A 238 -3.66 10.29 2.29
N VAL A 239 -2.91 10.44 1.19
CA VAL A 239 -1.78 9.54 0.86
C VAL A 239 -0.70 9.64 1.93
N HIS A 240 -0.33 10.87 2.31
CA HIS A 240 0.64 11.15 3.36
C HIS A 240 0.24 10.50 4.70
N ARG A 241 -1.01 10.73 5.15
CA ARG A 241 -1.52 10.16 6.39
C ARG A 241 -1.53 8.62 6.35
N THR A 242 -1.91 8.03 5.22
CA THR A 242 -1.92 6.57 5.07
C THR A 242 -0.50 6.00 5.15
N LEU A 243 0.45 6.64 4.46
CA LEU A 243 1.85 6.25 4.48
C LEU A 243 2.43 6.33 5.90
N CYS A 244 2.20 7.44 6.62
CA CYS A 244 2.63 7.61 8.01
C CYS A 244 2.09 6.50 8.92
N LEU A 245 0.78 6.25 8.88
CA LEU A 245 0.14 5.22 9.71
C LEU A 245 0.67 3.81 9.42
N MET A 246 0.92 3.49 8.15
CA MET A 246 1.43 2.17 7.78
C MET A 246 2.87 1.96 8.26
N THR A 247 3.67 3.02 8.31
CA THR A 247 5.11 2.99 8.60
C THR A 247 5.45 3.34 10.05
N GLY A 248 4.46 3.61 10.90
CA GLY A 248 4.65 3.74 12.35
C GLY A 248 4.49 5.14 12.93
N TRP A 249 4.38 6.16 12.07
CA TRP A 249 4.15 7.54 12.51
C TRP A 249 2.68 7.78 12.87
N SER A 250 2.43 8.81 13.67
CA SER A 250 1.07 9.29 13.90
C SER A 250 0.47 9.89 12.62
N ALA A 251 -0.86 9.93 12.55
CA ALA A 251 -1.58 10.43 11.38
C ALA A 251 -1.29 11.91 11.02
N ASP A 252 -0.88 12.69 12.02
CA ASP A 252 -0.60 14.12 11.97
C ASP A 252 0.91 14.44 11.98
N ALA A 253 1.77 13.42 12.07
CA ALA A 253 3.21 13.59 11.94
C ALA A 253 3.58 14.21 10.59
N GLN A 254 4.77 14.80 10.51
CA GLN A 254 5.33 15.40 9.29
C GLN A 254 6.80 14.96 9.15
N PRO A 255 7.07 13.68 8.79
CA PRO A 255 8.41 13.23 8.52
C PRO A 255 8.96 13.86 7.23
N GLU A 256 10.28 14.02 7.14
CA GLU A 256 10.93 14.36 5.88
C GLU A 256 10.88 13.15 4.94
N ILE A 257 9.92 13.14 4.02
CA ILE A 257 9.83 12.10 2.99
C ILE A 257 10.86 12.38 1.90
N ARG A 258 11.87 11.50 1.80
CA ARG A 258 12.98 11.64 0.85
C ARG A 258 12.51 11.29 -0.56
N ALA A 259 13.30 11.70 -1.56
CA ALA A 259 12.99 11.39 -2.95
C ALA A 259 13.02 9.88 -3.19
N VAL A 260 12.05 9.38 -3.94
CA VAL A 260 12.03 8.02 -4.48
C VAL A 260 13.21 7.86 -5.46
N PRO A 261 13.92 6.72 -5.45
CA PRO A 261 15.04 6.48 -6.35
C PRO A 261 14.62 6.51 -7.82
N GLU A 262 15.55 6.91 -8.69
CA GLU A 262 15.34 6.86 -10.14
C GLU A 262 15.31 5.39 -10.63
N PRO A 263 14.51 5.08 -11.66
CA PRO A 263 14.49 3.73 -12.25
C PRO A 263 15.84 3.40 -12.89
N ASP A 264 16.38 2.21 -12.60
CA ASP A 264 17.58 1.69 -13.25
C ASP A 264 17.26 1.16 -14.66
N LEU A 265 17.52 1.98 -15.68
CA LEU A 265 17.27 1.62 -17.07
C LEU A 265 18.14 0.45 -17.54
N GLY A 266 19.36 0.31 -17.04
CA GLY A 266 20.27 -0.78 -17.44
C GLY A 266 19.77 -2.14 -16.97
N ARG A 267 19.02 -2.16 -15.87
CA ARG A 267 18.40 -3.37 -15.35
C ARG A 267 17.35 -3.95 -16.29
N ILE A 268 16.61 -3.12 -17.03
CA ILE A 268 15.54 -3.57 -17.93
C ILE A 268 16.09 -4.54 -18.99
N ASP A 269 17.29 -4.26 -19.51
CA ASP A 269 17.93 -5.08 -20.53
C ASP A 269 18.50 -6.39 -19.97
N SER A 270 18.63 -6.50 -18.66
CA SER A 270 19.13 -7.70 -17.96
C SER A 270 18.04 -8.66 -17.50
N ILE A 271 16.76 -8.29 -17.66
CA ILE A 271 15.62 -9.13 -17.24
C ILE A 271 15.65 -10.46 -17.98
N ASN A 272 15.61 -11.56 -17.23
CA ASN A 272 15.55 -12.91 -17.79
C ASN A 272 14.21 -13.55 -17.41
N LEU A 273 13.21 -13.36 -18.27
CA LEU A 273 11.86 -13.85 -18.05
C LEU A 273 11.78 -15.34 -17.67
N GLU A 274 12.65 -16.18 -18.22
CA GLU A 274 12.62 -17.62 -17.96
C GLU A 274 13.11 -17.94 -16.54
N ALA A 275 14.27 -17.38 -16.16
CA ALA A 275 14.83 -17.55 -14.81
C ALA A 275 13.96 -16.88 -13.74
N ASP A 276 13.42 -15.71 -14.05
CA ASP A 276 12.52 -14.96 -13.17
C ASP A 276 11.19 -15.69 -13.00
N GLN A 277 10.67 -16.35 -14.05
CA GLN A 277 9.47 -17.19 -13.95
C GLN A 277 9.71 -18.40 -13.04
N GLU A 278 10.83 -19.11 -13.17
CA GLU A 278 11.15 -20.23 -12.27
C GLU A 278 11.22 -19.76 -10.81
N THR A 279 11.88 -18.63 -10.59
CA THR A 279 12.02 -18.02 -9.26
C THR A 279 10.66 -17.59 -8.69
N ALA A 280 9.82 -16.94 -9.49
CA ALA A 280 8.49 -16.50 -9.09
C ALA A 280 7.59 -17.67 -8.70
N LEU A 281 7.57 -18.73 -9.51
CA LEU A 281 6.77 -19.93 -9.24
C LEU A 281 7.20 -20.61 -7.93
N LYS A 282 8.51 -20.65 -7.65
CA LYS A 282 9.05 -21.20 -6.41
C LYS A 282 8.73 -20.34 -5.19
N ASN A 283 8.81 -19.02 -5.32
CA ASN A 283 8.65 -18.10 -4.20
C ASN A 283 7.18 -17.79 -3.89
N ASN A 284 6.28 -17.98 -4.86
CA ASN A 284 4.89 -17.56 -4.74
C ASN A 284 4.20 -18.08 -3.47
N TYR A 285 3.68 -17.15 -2.66
CA TYR A 285 3.08 -17.48 -1.36
C TYR A 285 1.87 -18.38 -1.51
N THR A 286 1.01 -18.15 -2.51
CA THR A 286 -0.19 -18.96 -2.77
C THR A 286 0.18 -20.38 -3.20
N ILE A 287 1.19 -20.56 -4.07
CA ILE A 287 1.68 -21.88 -4.47
C ILE A 287 2.25 -22.60 -3.25
N ARG A 288 3.18 -21.98 -2.52
CA ARG A 288 3.82 -22.58 -1.35
C ARG A 288 2.82 -22.98 -0.26
N TYR A 289 1.85 -22.09 0.04
CA TYR A 289 0.79 -22.36 1.01
C TYR A 289 -0.03 -23.59 0.60
N ASN A 290 -0.46 -23.66 -0.66
CA ASN A 290 -1.29 -24.77 -1.13
C ASN A 290 -0.49 -26.08 -1.31
N GLU A 291 0.79 -26.02 -1.64
CA GLU A 291 1.68 -27.19 -1.65
C GLU A 291 1.84 -27.77 -0.24
N LYS A 292 1.94 -26.92 0.79
CA LYS A 292 1.92 -27.36 2.20
C LYS A 292 0.58 -27.95 2.59
N LYS A 293 -0.52 -27.28 2.22
CA LYS A 293 -1.88 -27.78 2.42
C LYS A 293 -2.06 -29.19 1.85
N LEU A 294 -1.56 -29.47 0.65
CA LEU A 294 -1.63 -30.81 0.05
C LEU A 294 -0.97 -31.89 0.91
N GLY A 295 0.11 -31.57 1.62
CA GLY A 295 0.77 -32.50 2.54
C GLY A 295 -0.05 -32.83 3.79
N ASN A 296 -0.96 -31.93 4.18
CA ASN A 296 -1.77 -32.05 5.39
C ASN A 296 -3.18 -32.62 5.10
N LEU A 297 -3.63 -32.62 3.85
CA LEU A 297 -4.97 -33.10 3.45
C LEU A 297 -5.03 -34.62 3.33
N SER A 298 -6.16 -35.21 3.78
CA SER A 298 -6.46 -36.64 3.65
C SER A 298 -7.64 -36.95 2.72
N ALA A 299 -8.54 -35.99 2.47
CA ALA A 299 -9.72 -36.17 1.63
C ALA A 299 -9.43 -35.92 0.13
N SER A 300 -9.79 -36.88 -0.74
CA SER A 300 -9.49 -36.85 -2.17
C SER A 300 -10.09 -35.64 -2.91
N THR A 301 -11.30 -35.21 -2.56
CA THR A 301 -11.95 -34.04 -3.18
C THR A 301 -11.23 -32.73 -2.84
N GLN A 302 -10.78 -32.56 -1.59
CA GLN A 302 -10.00 -31.39 -1.17
C GLN A 302 -8.60 -31.38 -1.81
N ILE A 303 -7.99 -32.55 -2.02
CA ILE A 303 -6.71 -32.69 -2.73
C ILE A 303 -6.84 -32.20 -4.18
N GLU A 304 -7.85 -32.68 -4.93
CA GLU A 304 -8.03 -32.27 -6.32
C GLU A 304 -8.36 -30.77 -6.47
N ALA A 305 -9.19 -30.23 -5.57
CA ALA A 305 -9.47 -28.79 -5.55
C ALA A 305 -8.22 -27.94 -5.24
N THR A 306 -7.36 -28.41 -4.34
CA THR A 306 -6.11 -27.73 -3.98
C THR A 306 -5.10 -27.78 -5.14
N LYS A 307 -5.00 -28.91 -5.86
CA LYS A 307 -4.17 -29.01 -7.09
C LYS A 307 -4.63 -28.03 -8.16
N ALA A 308 -5.95 -27.92 -8.39
CA ALA A 308 -6.49 -26.95 -9.34
C ALA A 308 -6.13 -25.50 -8.93
N THR A 309 -6.22 -25.18 -7.63
CA THR A 309 -5.82 -23.87 -7.09
C THR A 309 -4.35 -23.57 -7.33
N ILE A 310 -3.45 -24.55 -7.19
CA ILE A 310 -2.03 -24.40 -7.50
C ILE A 310 -1.82 -24.13 -8.98
N GLU A 311 -2.51 -24.85 -9.86
CA GLU A 311 -2.39 -24.65 -11.32
C GLU A 311 -2.89 -23.26 -11.74
N ASP A 312 -4.00 -22.80 -11.18
CA ASP A 312 -4.49 -21.44 -11.40
C ASP A 312 -3.48 -20.38 -10.90
N ALA A 313 -2.88 -20.61 -9.73
CA ALA A 313 -1.84 -19.72 -9.20
C ALA A 313 -0.60 -19.68 -10.10
N ARG A 314 -0.16 -20.82 -10.64
CA ARG A 314 0.95 -20.91 -11.62
C ARG A 314 0.66 -20.09 -12.87
N ASN A 315 -0.53 -20.26 -13.44
CA ASN A 315 -0.95 -19.50 -14.61
C ASN A 315 -1.03 -18.00 -14.33
N ASN A 316 -1.55 -17.59 -13.17
CA ASN A 316 -1.60 -16.19 -12.75
C ASN A 316 -0.21 -15.57 -12.59
N VAL A 317 0.75 -16.28 -12.01
CA VAL A 317 2.15 -15.81 -11.87
C VAL A 317 2.78 -15.60 -13.24
N ILE A 318 2.66 -16.59 -14.14
CA ILE A 318 3.23 -16.52 -15.51
C ILE A 318 2.64 -15.36 -16.30
N ASN A 319 1.32 -15.20 -16.26
CA ASN A 319 0.64 -14.12 -16.97
C ASN A 319 0.93 -12.74 -16.35
N GLY A 320 1.03 -12.68 -15.02
CA GLY A 320 1.41 -11.48 -14.28
C GLY A 320 2.80 -10.98 -14.68
N LEU A 321 3.81 -11.86 -14.69
CA LEU A 321 5.16 -11.50 -15.12
C LEU A 321 5.21 -10.98 -16.55
N LYS A 322 4.55 -11.67 -17.48
CA LYS A 322 4.50 -11.26 -18.89
C LYS A 322 3.83 -9.89 -19.05
N THR A 323 2.71 -9.68 -18.37
CA THR A 323 1.99 -8.42 -18.39
C THR A 323 2.87 -7.30 -17.85
N GLN A 324 3.49 -7.52 -16.70
CA GLN A 324 4.29 -6.50 -16.04
C GLN A 324 5.58 -6.18 -16.79
N TYR A 325 6.21 -7.18 -17.40
CA TYR A 325 7.33 -6.96 -18.30
C TYR A 325 6.96 -6.09 -19.51
N ASN A 326 5.80 -6.36 -20.15
CA ASN A 326 5.32 -5.53 -21.24
C ASN A 326 4.98 -4.10 -20.77
N THR A 327 4.48 -3.94 -19.55
CA THR A 327 4.29 -2.62 -18.92
C THR A 327 5.62 -1.88 -18.78
N ILE A 328 6.68 -2.55 -18.28
CA ILE A 328 8.02 -1.95 -18.18
C ILE A 328 8.51 -1.45 -19.55
N LEU A 329 8.41 -2.28 -20.59
CA LEU A 329 8.84 -1.90 -21.94
C LEU A 329 8.03 -0.71 -22.48
N THR A 330 6.70 -0.74 -22.32
CA THR A 330 5.81 0.33 -22.78
C THR A 330 6.07 1.65 -22.05
N THR A 331 6.31 1.59 -20.74
CA THR A 331 6.59 2.79 -19.93
C THR A 331 7.98 3.34 -20.21
N ARG A 332 8.97 2.48 -20.51
CA ARG A 332 10.30 2.92 -20.99
C ARG A 332 10.20 3.68 -22.32
N ASP A 333 9.41 3.19 -23.25
CA ASP A 333 9.19 3.85 -24.54
C ASP A 333 8.40 5.17 -24.37
N SER A 334 7.46 5.19 -23.42
CA SER A 334 6.75 6.41 -23.00
C SER A 334 7.69 7.44 -22.36
N LEU A 335 8.67 7.00 -21.56
CA LEU A 335 9.69 7.88 -20.96
C LEU A 335 10.54 8.52 -22.05
N THR A 336 10.96 7.74 -23.04
CA THR A 336 11.69 8.26 -24.21
C THR A 336 10.87 9.33 -24.95
N THR A 337 9.57 9.07 -25.14
CA THR A 337 8.65 10.02 -25.77
C THR A 337 8.51 11.31 -24.95
N ALA A 338 8.33 11.20 -23.62
CA ALA A 338 8.23 12.35 -22.72
C ALA A 338 9.52 13.21 -22.74
N GLN A 339 10.69 12.57 -22.80
CA GLN A 339 11.97 13.28 -22.91
C GLN A 339 12.10 14.07 -24.22
N LEU A 340 11.65 13.50 -25.34
CA LEU A 340 11.62 14.22 -26.63
C LEU A 340 10.64 15.40 -26.59
N GLN A 341 9.48 15.24 -25.95
CA GLN A 341 8.50 16.32 -25.78
C GLN A 341 9.04 17.45 -24.90
N LEU A 342 9.79 17.12 -23.84
CA LEU A 342 10.47 18.12 -23.01
C LEU A 342 11.50 18.92 -23.83
N GLN A 343 12.31 18.25 -24.66
CA GLN A 343 13.26 18.93 -25.53
C GLN A 343 12.57 19.88 -26.51
N LEU A 344 11.44 19.46 -27.09
CA LEU A 344 10.64 20.32 -27.97
C LEU A 344 10.08 21.54 -27.22
N ALA A 345 9.50 21.32 -26.03
CA ALA A 345 8.92 22.40 -25.23
C ALA A 345 10.00 23.40 -24.76
N GLN A 346 11.22 22.94 -24.50
CA GLN A 346 12.37 23.81 -24.20
C GLN A 346 12.69 24.74 -25.38
N VAL A 347 12.75 24.19 -26.60
CA VAL A 347 13.00 25.00 -27.81
C VAL A 347 11.87 26.02 -28.05
N ASP A 348 10.62 25.62 -27.84
CA ASP A 348 9.47 26.52 -27.98
C ASP A 348 9.49 27.65 -26.93
N LEU A 349 9.90 27.35 -25.70
CA LEU A 349 10.09 28.36 -24.64
C LEU A 349 11.19 29.37 -25.01
N GLU A 350 12.33 28.90 -25.52
CA GLU A 350 13.42 29.76 -25.98
C GLU A 350 12.98 30.68 -27.13
N LYS A 351 12.21 30.14 -28.08
CA LYS A 351 11.62 30.91 -29.18
C LYS A 351 10.62 31.96 -28.67
N ALA A 352 9.79 31.61 -27.71
CA ALA A 352 8.86 32.54 -27.08
C ALA A 352 9.60 33.66 -26.34
N ALA A 353 10.66 33.33 -25.61
CA ALA A 353 11.52 34.29 -24.92
C ALA A 353 12.17 35.28 -25.90
N ALA A 354 12.74 34.78 -27.01
CA ALA A 354 13.32 35.63 -28.06
C ALA A 354 12.27 36.55 -28.71
N SER A 355 11.06 36.02 -28.97
CA SER A 355 9.97 36.80 -29.57
C SER A 355 9.45 37.88 -28.63
N LEU A 356 9.38 37.61 -27.33
CA LEU A 356 9.05 38.58 -26.30
C LEU A 356 10.11 39.70 -26.22
N ALA A 357 11.39 39.34 -26.25
CA ALA A 357 12.50 40.30 -26.15
C ALA A 357 12.53 41.30 -27.31
N VAL A 358 12.15 40.88 -28.52
CA VAL A 358 12.04 41.76 -29.70
C VAL A 358 10.66 42.41 -29.84
N GLY A 359 9.75 42.20 -28.88
CA GLY A 359 8.40 42.78 -28.86
C GLY A 359 7.43 42.20 -29.89
N SER A 360 7.73 41.05 -30.50
CA SER A 360 6.87 40.39 -31.49
C SER A 360 5.88 39.38 -30.88
N SER A 361 5.98 39.13 -29.57
CA SER A 361 5.10 38.25 -28.80
C SER A 361 4.68 38.92 -27.48
N THR A 362 3.54 38.50 -26.93
CA THR A 362 3.02 39.02 -25.66
C THR A 362 3.55 38.25 -24.45
N GLN A 363 3.52 38.87 -23.27
CA GLN A 363 3.85 38.19 -22.02
C GLN A 363 3.00 36.93 -21.80
N LEU A 364 1.72 36.97 -22.20
CA LEU A 364 0.80 35.85 -22.07
C LEU A 364 1.20 34.65 -22.95
N GLN A 365 1.72 34.92 -24.15
CA GLN A 365 2.25 33.87 -25.04
C GLN A 365 3.51 33.22 -24.46
N TYR A 366 4.40 34.01 -23.85
CA TYR A 366 5.56 33.50 -23.13
C TYR A 366 5.15 32.61 -21.93
N GLN A 367 4.24 33.09 -21.09
CA GLN A 367 3.71 32.30 -19.95
C GLN A 367 3.05 30.99 -20.40
N SER A 368 2.38 30.99 -21.56
CA SER A 368 1.82 29.76 -22.13
C SER A 368 2.90 28.75 -22.52
N ALA A 369 4.03 29.22 -23.09
CA ALA A 369 5.15 28.36 -23.44
C ALA A 369 5.88 27.85 -22.18
N GLU A 370 6.01 28.68 -21.15
CA GLU A 370 6.59 28.31 -19.85
C GLU A 370 5.76 27.23 -19.17
N ASN A 371 4.44 27.37 -19.13
CA ASN A 371 3.54 26.36 -18.57
C ASN A 371 3.64 25.02 -19.32
N ALA A 372 3.77 25.06 -20.66
CA ALA A 372 3.95 23.86 -21.48
C ALA A 372 5.28 23.15 -21.19
N PHE A 373 6.37 23.91 -21.03
CA PHE A 373 7.67 23.38 -20.64
C PHE A 373 7.63 22.71 -19.26
N ILE A 374 7.06 23.36 -18.24
CA ILE A 374 6.96 22.78 -16.90
C ILE A 374 6.10 21.51 -16.92
N THR A 375 4.99 21.52 -17.66
CA THR A 375 4.15 20.34 -17.84
C THR A 375 4.93 19.17 -18.48
N ALA A 376 5.72 19.45 -19.52
CA ALA A 376 6.54 18.43 -20.18
C ALA A 376 7.63 17.88 -19.23
N LYS A 377 8.25 18.75 -18.43
CA LYS A 377 9.26 18.36 -17.42
C LYS A 377 8.64 17.43 -16.38
N ASN A 378 7.49 17.81 -15.84
CA ASN A 378 6.77 17.02 -14.84
C ASN A 378 6.21 15.72 -15.40
N THR A 379 5.94 15.67 -16.71
CA THR A 379 5.60 14.42 -17.42
C THR A 379 6.77 13.45 -17.41
N VAL A 380 8.00 13.91 -17.68
CA VAL A 380 9.21 13.06 -17.59
C VAL A 380 9.38 12.47 -16.19
N GLU A 381 9.29 13.30 -15.15
CA GLU A 381 9.42 12.85 -13.76
C GLU A 381 8.31 11.88 -13.34
N THR A 382 7.07 12.14 -13.78
CA THR A 382 5.95 11.22 -13.54
C THR A 382 6.15 9.89 -14.27
N THR A 383 6.65 9.88 -15.50
CA THR A 383 6.88 8.64 -16.25
C THR A 383 8.05 7.83 -15.68
N LYS A 384 9.08 8.48 -15.11
CA LYS A 384 10.13 7.78 -14.34
C LYS A 384 9.57 7.04 -13.13
N LEU A 385 8.71 7.71 -12.35
CA LEU A 385 8.03 7.10 -11.21
C LEU A 385 7.13 5.92 -11.63
N GLN A 386 6.42 6.05 -12.75
CA GLN A 386 5.61 4.96 -13.32
C GLN A 386 6.48 3.78 -13.79
N LEU A 387 7.66 4.06 -14.34
CA LEU A 387 8.60 3.02 -14.75
C LEU A 387 9.16 2.27 -13.54
N LEU A 388 9.57 2.99 -12.50
CA LEU A 388 10.00 2.38 -11.25
C LEU A 388 8.90 1.50 -10.67
N LEU A 389 7.68 2.01 -10.56
CA LEU A 389 6.55 1.23 -10.08
C LEU A 389 6.35 -0.05 -10.90
N ALA A 390 6.48 0.05 -12.23
CA ALA A 390 6.35 -1.10 -13.09
C ALA A 390 7.44 -2.15 -12.82
N MET A 391 8.66 -1.72 -12.52
CA MET A 391 9.77 -2.59 -12.14
C MET A 391 9.55 -3.22 -10.75
N GLU A 392 9.09 -2.44 -9.77
CA GLU A 392 8.79 -2.94 -8.42
C GLU A 392 7.67 -3.98 -8.45
N ASN A 393 6.60 -3.75 -9.21
CA ASN A 393 5.53 -4.71 -9.38
C ASN A 393 6.05 -6.03 -10.01
N TYR A 394 6.98 -5.94 -10.95
CA TYR A 394 7.62 -7.12 -11.53
C TYR A 394 8.40 -7.89 -10.45
N ASP A 395 9.20 -7.18 -9.66
CA ASP A 395 10.02 -7.75 -8.61
C ASP A 395 9.19 -8.39 -7.51
N TRP A 396 8.07 -7.79 -7.15
CA TRP A 396 7.15 -8.36 -6.17
C TRP A 396 6.56 -9.68 -6.65
N ILE A 397 6.26 -9.81 -7.94
CA ILE A 397 5.83 -11.09 -8.52
C ILE A 397 6.96 -12.13 -8.42
N VAL A 398 8.20 -11.75 -8.73
CA VAL A 398 9.38 -12.63 -8.59
C VAL A 398 9.64 -13.04 -7.13
N LYS A 399 9.41 -12.12 -6.18
CA LYS A 399 9.50 -12.35 -4.73
C LYS A 399 8.32 -13.18 -4.19
N GLY A 400 7.28 -13.40 -4.99
CA GLY A 400 6.21 -14.34 -4.70
C GLY A 400 4.85 -13.72 -4.39
N LEU A 401 4.69 -12.40 -4.49
CA LEU A 401 3.36 -11.78 -4.49
C LEU A 401 2.61 -12.10 -5.80
N VAL A 402 1.29 -12.01 -5.74
CA VAL A 402 0.47 -12.06 -6.96
C VAL A 402 0.42 -10.65 -7.55
N ALA A 403 0.34 -10.53 -8.87
CA ALA A 403 0.19 -9.25 -9.53
C ALA A 403 -1.00 -8.47 -8.93
N SER A 404 -0.75 -7.23 -8.52
CA SER A 404 -1.79 -6.28 -8.11
C SER A 404 -2.80 -6.13 -9.27
N LYS A 405 -4.09 -6.33 -8.99
CA LYS A 405 -5.15 -6.24 -10.01
C LYS A 405 -5.41 -4.81 -10.46
#